data_AF-A0A2N6J4T6-F1
#
_entry.id   AF-A0A2N6J4T6-F1
#
_cell.length_a   1.000
_cell.length_b   1.000
_cell.length_c   1.000
_cell.angle_alpha   90.00
_cell.angle_beta   90.00
_cell.angle_gamma   90.00
#
_symmetry.space_group_name_H-M   'P 1'
#
loop_
_entity.id
_entity.type
_entity.pdbx_description
1 polymer ?
#
loop_
_entity_poly.entity_id
_entity_poly.type
_entity_poly.pdbx_seq_one_letter_code
_entity_poly.pdbx_strand_id
1 'polypeptide(L)'
;MNTKNIAKNLFAGLLLTTAVGAAMAEAPYPAETQIVSTKSRAEVVAELKQARANGDLLVTDQYPVDKPFVSTKTRADVRAELIQARANGDLLVTEQYPVEKPFHSTLTRQQVQEELQQARNQGTAVSNSNAPL
;
A
#
# COMPACT_ATOMS: atom_id res chain seq x y z
N MET A 1 20.35 -37.20 49.35
CA MET A 1 19.09 -36.73 48.72
C MET A 1 18.50 -37.86 47.89
N ASN A 2 17.18 -38.07 48.00
CA ASN A 2 16.46 -39.32 47.72
C ASN A 2 15.80 -39.28 46.31
N THR A 3 16.26 -40.14 45.40
CA THR A 3 15.92 -40.19 43.96
C THR A 3 14.71 -41.08 43.65
N LYS A 4 13.52 -40.77 44.20
CA LYS A 4 12.34 -41.65 44.05
C LYS A 4 11.17 -41.13 43.19
N ASN A 5 11.25 -39.94 42.60
CA ASN A 5 10.05 -39.31 42.02
C ASN A 5 10.11 -38.90 40.52
N ILE A 6 11.15 -39.26 39.76
CA ILE A 6 11.28 -38.80 38.35
C ILE A 6 10.70 -39.78 37.31
N ALA A 7 10.35 -41.02 37.71
CA ALA A 7 9.94 -42.07 36.77
C ALA A 7 8.43 -42.21 36.50
N LYS A 8 7.57 -41.29 36.98
CA LYS A 8 6.10 -41.47 36.91
C LYS A 8 5.36 -40.64 35.86
N ASN A 9 6.00 -39.72 35.14
CA ASN A 9 5.28 -38.77 34.28
C ASN A 9 5.63 -38.85 32.77
N LEU A 10 6.26 -39.94 32.30
CA LEU A 10 6.71 -40.05 30.89
C LEU A 10 5.88 -40.99 29.99
N PHE A 11 4.73 -41.49 30.45
CA PHE A 11 3.96 -42.51 29.71
C PHE A 11 2.45 -42.25 29.62
N ALA A 12 2.04 -41.00 29.35
CA ALA A 12 0.65 -40.71 29.02
C ALA A 12 0.55 -40.02 27.66
N GLY A 13 0.54 -40.84 26.60
CA GLY A 13 -0.38 -40.65 25.49
C GLY A 13 0.02 -39.67 24.39
N LEU A 14 1.15 -39.92 23.73
CA LEU A 14 1.29 -39.56 22.32
C LEU A 14 0.34 -40.46 21.50
N LEU A 15 -0.83 -39.95 21.12
CA LEU A 15 -1.69 -40.52 20.08
C LEU A 15 -2.19 -39.43 19.13
N LEU A 16 -1.43 -39.31 18.04
CA LEU A 16 -1.85 -39.13 16.65
C LEU A 16 -3.36 -38.94 16.39
N THR A 17 -3.72 -37.87 15.65
CA THR A 17 -4.53 -37.87 14.41
C THR A 17 -4.98 -36.42 14.14
N THR A 18 -4.31 -35.69 13.24
CA THR A 18 -4.60 -35.55 11.79
C THR A 18 -6.00 -35.02 11.47
N ALA A 19 -5.99 -33.84 10.84
CA ALA A 19 -6.91 -33.35 9.83
C ALA A 19 -8.37 -33.08 10.22
N VAL A 20 -8.71 -31.78 10.35
CA VAL A 20 -9.84 -31.19 9.59
C VAL A 20 -9.45 -29.77 9.18
N GLY A 21 -8.66 -29.65 8.12
CA GLY A 21 -8.44 -28.39 7.41
C GLY A 21 -9.27 -28.40 6.13
N ALA A 22 -10.58 -28.14 6.23
CA ALA A 22 -11.46 -28.03 5.06
C ALA A 22 -12.76 -27.25 5.32
N ALA A 23 -12.77 -26.31 6.27
CA ALA A 23 -13.96 -25.52 6.58
C ALA A 23 -13.63 -24.02 6.72
N MET A 24 -12.88 -23.47 5.77
CA MET A 24 -12.90 -22.02 5.51
C MET A 24 -13.76 -21.79 4.26
N ALA A 25 -14.96 -22.39 4.23
CA ALA A 25 -16.01 -21.94 3.33
C ALA A 25 -16.42 -20.56 3.84
N GLU A 26 -16.43 -19.58 2.93
CA GLU A 26 -16.80 -18.17 3.14
C GLU A 26 -17.56 -17.93 4.45
N ALA A 27 -16.89 -17.31 5.41
CA ALA A 27 -17.55 -16.90 6.64
C ALA A 27 -18.72 -15.97 6.24
N PRO A 28 -19.97 -16.30 6.61
CA PRO A 28 -21.09 -15.40 6.37
C PRO A 28 -20.75 -14.04 6.95
N TYR A 29 -21.07 -12.97 6.21
CA TYR A 29 -21.00 -11.62 6.77
C TYR A 29 -21.75 -11.62 8.11
N PRO A 30 -21.12 -11.17 9.22
CA PRO A 30 -21.77 -11.20 10.51
C PRO A 30 -23.04 -10.36 10.42
N ALA A 31 -24.12 -10.86 11.01
CA ALA A 31 -25.35 -10.09 11.12
C ALA A 31 -25.05 -8.75 11.79
N GLU A 32 -25.60 -7.66 11.24
CA GLU A 32 -25.44 -6.33 11.81
C GLU A 32 -25.93 -6.34 13.26
N THR A 33 -25.02 -6.08 14.20
CA THR A 33 -25.39 -5.91 15.60
C THR A 33 -25.99 -4.52 15.76
N GLN A 34 -27.24 -4.46 16.20
CA GLN A 34 -27.85 -3.18 16.57
C GLN A 34 -27.15 -2.64 17.83
N ILE A 35 -26.28 -1.65 17.67
CA ILE A 35 -25.70 -0.94 18.79
C ILE A 35 -26.73 0.07 19.30
N VAL A 36 -27.35 -0.25 20.44
CA VAL A 36 -28.21 0.68 21.17
C VAL A 36 -27.41 1.43 22.21
N SER A 37 -27.59 2.75 22.28
CA SER A 37 -27.00 3.56 23.36
C SER A 37 -27.59 3.10 24.70
N THR A 38 -26.73 2.93 25.71
CA THR A 38 -27.14 2.71 27.10
C THR A 38 -27.44 4.01 27.84
N LYS A 39 -27.06 5.17 27.27
CA LYS A 39 -27.31 6.50 27.83
C LYS A 39 -28.68 7.03 27.46
N SER A 40 -29.34 7.67 28.41
CA SER A 40 -30.53 8.47 28.18
C SER A 40 -30.23 9.71 27.34
N ARG A 41 -31.25 10.27 26.69
CA ARG A 41 -31.11 11.52 25.92
C ARG A 41 -30.59 12.68 26.79
N ALA A 42 -30.98 12.74 28.06
CA ALA A 42 -30.55 13.81 28.97
C ALA A 42 -29.05 13.74 29.27
N GLU A 43 -28.53 12.52 29.50
CA GLU A 43 -27.11 12.30 29.75
C GLU A 43 -26.26 12.64 28.53
N VAL A 44 -26.69 12.22 27.34
CA VAL A 44 -25.99 12.57 26.08
C VAL A 44 -25.93 14.08 25.87
N VAL A 45 -27.03 14.80 26.16
CA VAL A 45 -27.05 16.27 26.05
C VAL A 45 -26.12 16.93 27.08
N ALA A 46 -26.05 16.39 28.30
CA ALA A 46 -25.16 16.92 29.34
C ALA A 46 -23.68 16.74 28.95
N GLU A 47 -23.30 15.55 28.50
CA GLU A 47 -21.93 15.25 28.06
C GLU A 47 -21.53 16.09 26.84
N LEU A 48 -22.43 16.23 25.86
CA LEU A 48 -22.19 17.08 24.70
C LEU A 48 -21.99 18.55 25.08
N LYS A 49 -22.75 19.08 26.06
CA LYS A 49 -22.53 20.44 26.59
C LYS A 49 -21.17 20.56 27.27
N GLN A 50 -20.78 19.58 28.07
CA GLN A 50 -19.50 19.56 28.75
C GLN A 50 -18.32 19.51 27.76
N ALA A 51 -18.37 18.62 26.77
CA ALA A 51 -17.32 18.50 25.75
C ALA A 51 -17.17 19.80 24.93
N ARG A 52 -18.27 20.50 24.63
CA ARG A 52 -18.22 21.82 24.01
C ARG A 52 -17.60 22.87 24.93
N ALA A 53 -17.95 22.89 26.22
CA ALA A 53 -17.39 23.83 27.19
C ALA A 53 -15.88 23.62 27.41
N ASN A 54 -15.43 22.36 27.36
CA ASN A 54 -14.03 21.98 27.46
C ASN A 54 -13.22 22.27 26.17
N GLY A 55 -13.89 22.52 25.05
CA GLY A 55 -13.25 22.66 23.74
C GLY A 55 -12.83 21.33 23.11
N ASP A 56 -13.32 20.20 23.62
CA ASP A 56 -13.04 18.85 23.10
C ASP A 56 -13.70 18.60 21.74
N LEU A 57 -14.69 19.42 21.38
CA LEU A 57 -15.41 19.37 20.11
C LEU A 57 -15.17 20.64 19.31
N LEU A 58 -14.78 20.50 18.04
CA LEU A 58 -14.83 21.58 17.08
C LEU A 58 -16.30 21.93 16.81
N VAL A 59 -16.80 23.04 17.37
CA VAL A 59 -18.15 23.55 17.11
C VAL A 59 -18.10 24.52 15.93
N THR A 60 -17.74 24.01 14.76
CA THR A 60 -17.68 24.83 13.54
C THR A 60 -18.06 23.97 12.35
N ASP A 61 -18.90 24.51 11.47
CA ASP A 61 -19.22 23.91 10.17
C ASP A 61 -18.08 24.11 9.14
N GLN A 62 -16.98 24.75 9.55
CA GLN A 62 -15.81 24.85 8.70
C GLN A 62 -15.08 23.52 8.72
N TYR A 63 -15.11 22.85 7.58
CA TYR A 63 -14.09 21.87 7.25
C TYR A 63 -12.71 22.49 7.50
N PRO A 64 -11.74 21.75 8.06
CA PRO A 64 -10.38 22.25 8.18
C PRO A 64 -9.95 22.72 6.79
N VAL A 65 -9.78 24.04 6.64
CA VAL A 65 -9.32 24.62 5.39
C VAL A 65 -7.86 24.24 5.31
N ASP A 66 -7.54 23.35 4.36
CA ASP A 66 -6.14 23.04 4.06
C ASP A 66 -5.42 24.36 3.82
N LYS A 67 -4.29 24.53 4.50
CA LYS A 67 -3.47 25.72 4.34
C LYS A 67 -3.15 25.88 2.85
N PRO A 68 -3.42 27.05 2.23
CA PRO A 68 -3.18 27.22 0.81
C PRO A 68 -1.71 26.93 0.50
N PHE A 69 -1.47 26.09 -0.50
CA PHE A 69 -0.12 25.83 -0.98
C PHE A 69 0.46 27.13 -1.55
N VAL A 70 1.62 27.54 -1.02
CA VAL A 70 2.38 28.67 -1.53
C VAL A 70 3.62 28.12 -2.21
N SER A 71 3.70 28.27 -3.54
CA SER A 71 4.89 27.90 -4.30
C SER A 71 6.08 28.77 -3.87
N THR A 72 7.23 28.14 -3.65
CA THR A 72 8.50 28.83 -3.44
C THR A 72 9.20 29.21 -4.76
N LYS A 73 8.72 28.69 -5.90
CA LYS A 73 9.31 28.93 -7.23
C LYS A 73 8.64 30.09 -7.94
N THR A 74 9.44 30.86 -8.69
CA THR A 74 8.90 31.89 -9.58
C THR A 74 8.24 31.27 -10.80
N ARG A 75 7.42 32.06 -11.51
CA ARG A 75 6.82 31.61 -12.77
C ARG A 75 7.87 31.31 -13.85
N ALA A 76 9.01 31.99 -13.81
CA ALA A 76 10.09 31.76 -14.76
C ALA A 76 10.74 30.38 -14.51
N ASP A 77 11.00 30.04 -13.24
CA ASP A 77 11.60 28.75 -12.86
C ASP A 77 10.70 27.59 -13.25
N VAL A 78 9.40 27.69 -12.96
CA VAL A 78 8.42 26.67 -13.33
C VAL A 78 8.36 26.45 -14.85
N ARG A 79 8.50 27.52 -15.64
CA ARG A 79 8.53 27.41 -17.11
C ARG A 79 9.80 26.73 -17.59
N ALA A 80 10.94 27.05 -17.00
CA ALA A 80 12.21 26.43 -17.35
C ALA A 80 12.18 24.91 -17.06
N GLU A 81 11.67 24.52 -15.89
CA GLU A 81 11.50 23.11 -15.52
C GLU A 81 10.53 22.37 -16.43
N LEU A 82 9.42 23.00 -16.80
CA LEU A 82 8.44 22.41 -17.71
C LEU A 82 9.03 22.18 -19.11
N ILE A 83 9.86 23.11 -19.61
CA ILE A 83 10.57 22.93 -20.89
C ILE A 83 11.57 21.77 -20.77
N GLN A 84 12.36 21.73 -19.70
CA GLN A 84 13.32 20.66 -19.46
C GLN A 84 12.64 19.29 -19.39
N ALA A 85 11.58 19.17 -18.60
CA ALA A 85 10.84 17.93 -18.43
C ALA A 85 10.22 17.43 -19.75
N ARG A 86 9.77 18.34 -20.62
CA ARG A 86 9.34 17.97 -21.98
C ARG A 86 10.51 17.51 -22.85
N ALA A 87 11.66 18.18 -22.79
CA ALA A 87 12.84 17.81 -23.56
C ALA A 87 13.40 16.43 -23.13
N ASN A 88 13.31 16.12 -21.84
CA ASN A 88 13.72 14.84 -21.27
C ASN A 88 12.71 13.71 -21.52
N GLY A 89 11.49 14.01 -21.97
CA GLY A 89 10.41 13.03 -22.08
C GLY A 89 9.74 12.67 -20.74
N ASP A 90 10.03 13.41 -19.67
CA ASP A 90 9.45 13.19 -18.33
C ASP A 90 7.95 13.52 -18.28
N LEU A 91 7.45 14.31 -19.23
CA LEU A 91 6.05 14.73 -19.35
C LEU A 91 5.42 14.24 -20.65
N LEU A 92 4.40 13.40 -20.52
CA LEU A 92 3.45 13.07 -21.59
C LEU A 92 2.38 14.17 -21.66
N VAL A 93 2.32 14.89 -22.78
CA VAL A 93 1.21 15.81 -23.09
C VAL A 93 0.23 15.08 -24.00
N THR A 94 -0.71 14.36 -23.40
CA THR A 94 -1.75 13.59 -24.12
C THR A 94 -3.06 13.68 -23.35
N GLU A 95 -4.16 13.72 -24.11
CA GLU A 95 -5.54 13.70 -23.61
C GLU A 95 -6.05 12.26 -23.39
N GLN A 96 -5.24 11.24 -23.66
CA GLN A 96 -5.64 9.82 -23.55
C GLN A 96 -5.22 9.22 -22.20
N TYR A 97 -6.20 8.61 -21.53
CA TYR A 97 -6.02 7.90 -20.26
C TYR A 97 -6.32 6.39 -20.45
N PRO A 98 -5.59 5.46 -19.80
CA PRO A 98 -4.52 5.68 -18.83
C PRO A 98 -3.18 6.12 -19.46
N VAL A 99 -2.48 6.99 -18.75
CA VAL A 99 -1.15 7.48 -19.16
C VAL A 99 -0.10 6.47 -18.71
N GLU A 100 0.34 5.60 -19.61
CA GLU A 100 1.56 4.82 -19.40
C GLU A 100 2.76 5.75 -19.59
N LYS A 101 3.63 5.86 -18.57
CA LYS A 101 4.88 6.63 -18.72
C LYS A 101 5.72 6.02 -19.84
N PRO A 102 6.24 6.80 -20.80
CA PRO A 102 7.10 6.26 -21.82
C PRO A 102 8.46 5.93 -21.18
N PHE A 103 8.96 4.73 -21.41
CA PHE A 103 10.33 4.39 -21.05
C PHE A 103 11.28 4.94 -22.12
N HIS A 104 12.22 5.78 -21.72
CA HIS A 104 13.31 6.24 -22.57
C HIS A 104 14.60 5.52 -22.17
N SER A 105 15.17 4.76 -23.11
CA SER A 105 16.49 4.15 -22.93
C SER A 105 17.56 5.23 -22.85
N THR A 106 18.43 5.15 -21.86
CA THR A 106 19.64 5.98 -21.77
C THR A 106 20.75 5.51 -22.72
N LEU A 107 20.61 4.31 -23.29
CA LEU A 107 21.56 3.73 -24.23
C LEU A 107 21.18 4.04 -25.68
N THR A 108 22.18 4.37 -26.48
CA THR A 108 22.08 4.43 -27.93
C THR A 108 21.83 3.04 -28.51
N ARG A 109 21.26 2.97 -29.71
CA ARG A 109 21.06 1.71 -30.44
C ARG A 109 22.35 0.91 -30.57
N GLN A 110 23.48 1.58 -30.79
CA GLN A 110 24.79 0.93 -30.88
C GLN A 110 25.21 0.31 -29.54
N GLN A 111 25.09 1.06 -28.44
CA GLN A 111 25.43 0.54 -27.11
C GLN A 111 24.57 -0.66 -26.72
N VAL A 112 23.28 -0.65 -27.05
CA VAL A 112 22.38 -1.78 -26.82
C VAL A 112 22.82 -3.01 -27.63
N GLN A 113 23.27 -2.82 -28.88
CA GLN A 113 23.78 -3.92 -29.70
C GLN A 113 25.08 -4.51 -29.15
N GLU A 114 25.99 -3.65 -28.68
CA GLU A 114 27.24 -4.07 -28.04
C GLU A 114 26.99 -4.85 -26.75
N GLU A 115 26.12 -4.33 -25.86
CA GLU A 115 25.72 -5.01 -24.63
C GLU A 115 25.07 -6.36 -24.91
N LEU A 116 24.16 -6.42 -25.89
CA LEU A 116 23.53 -7.67 -26.32
C LEU A 116 24.57 -8.68 -26.84
N GLN A 117 25.55 -8.23 -27.62
CA GLN A 117 26.62 -9.11 -28.11
C GLN A 117 27.51 -9.62 -26.97
N GLN A 118 27.83 -8.77 -26.00
CA GLN A 118 28.58 -9.17 -24.81
C GLN A 118 27.81 -10.20 -23.98
N ALA A 119 26.51 -9.98 -23.76
CA ALA A 119 25.66 -10.90 -23.03
C ALA A 119 25.51 -12.26 -23.73
N ARG A 120 25.49 -12.27 -25.07
CA ARG A 120 25.55 -13.52 -25.86
C ARG A 120 26.88 -14.25 -25.68
N ASN A 121 28.00 -13.53 -25.74
CA ASN A 121 29.33 -14.12 -25.54
C ASN A 121 29.51 -14.70 -24.13
N GLN A 122 28.87 -14.08 -23.13
CA GLN A 122 28.88 -14.51 -21.73
C GLN A 122 27.83 -15.59 -21.43
N GLY A 123 26.97 -15.95 -22.39
CA GLY A 123 25.90 -16.93 -22.21
C GLY A 123 24.76 -16.46 -21.29
N THR A 124 24.66 -15.16 -20.99
CA THR A 124 23.64 -14.58 -20.11
C THR A 124 22.40 -14.10 -20.86
N ALA A 125 22.46 -13.99 -22.20
CA ALA A 125 21.32 -13.67 -23.04
C ALA A 125 20.72 -14.92 -23.70
N VAL A 126 19.41 -15.14 -23.51
CA VAL A 126 18.66 -16.21 -24.19
C VAL A 126 18.21 -15.72 -25.57
N SER A 127 18.61 -16.41 -26.64
CA SER A 127 18.08 -16.16 -27.99
C SER A 127 16.72 -16.83 -28.12
N ASN A 128 15.63 -16.06 -28.16
CA ASN A 128 14.31 -16.61 -28.48
C ASN A 128 14.19 -16.73 -30.00
N SER A 129 14.45 -17.91 -30.56
CA SER A 129 14.38 -18.18 -32.00
C SER A 129 12.96 -18.22 -32.59
N ASN A 130 11.93 -17.96 -31.78
CA ASN A 130 10.51 -18.09 -32.16
C ASN A 130 9.71 -16.77 -32.12
N ALA A 131 10.33 -15.60 -32.26
CA ALA A 131 9.58 -14.34 -32.43
C ALA A 131 9.15 -14.17 -33.91
N PRO A 132 7.84 -14.11 -34.24
CA PRO A 132 7.41 -13.80 -35.61
C PRO A 132 7.72 -12.34 -35.98
N LEU A 133 8.05 -12.13 -37.27
CA LEU A 133 8.30 -10.83 -37.90
C LEU A 133 7.03 -9.98 -38.00
#